data_AF-A0A371L1R7-F1
#
_entry.id   AF-A0A371L1R7-F1
#
_cell.length_a   1.000
_cell.length_b   1.000
_cell.length_c   1.000
_cell.angle_alpha   90.00
_cell.angle_beta   90.00
_cell.angle_gamma   90.00
#
_symmetry.space_group_name_H-M   'P 1'
#
loop_
_entity.id
_entity.type
_entity.pdbx_description
1 polymer ?
#
loop_
_entity_poly.entity_id
_entity_poly.type
_entity_poly.pdbx_seq_one_letter_code
_entity_poly.pdbx_strand_id
1 'polypeptide(L)'
;MRRTISSCSRRTRRDETAGINQFLVALGLIVVFTSGGTQIGLATGPLEAVFETDLQLSSISLLALGGGGILFGAWIRGPRLVRAVSNEYTTLGARRSIAALIPTFLIAQLAIVLGIPISFNKVMIASIVGSGLAASSSDGSGVSPRKVGIALGSWLGSIPGAGVISYGLYNLLNAVPGVG
;
A
#
# COMPACT_ATOMS: atom_id res chain seq x y z
N MET A 1 9.15 38.10 31.83
CA MET A 1 10.18 37.43 30.99
C MET A 1 9.87 35.97 30.64
N ARG A 2 9.40 35.10 31.57
CA ARG A 2 9.07 33.68 31.26
C ARG A 2 7.94 33.46 30.23
N ARG A 3 6.96 34.36 30.13
CA ARG A 3 5.83 34.21 29.17
C ARG A 3 6.26 34.35 27.70
N THR A 4 7.23 35.21 27.40
CA THR A 4 7.69 35.50 26.02
C THR A 4 8.55 34.37 25.42
N ILE A 5 9.32 33.65 26.24
CA ILE A 5 10.13 32.50 25.80
C ILE A 5 9.21 31.31 25.47
N SER A 6 8.11 31.16 26.22
CA SER A 6 7.12 30.11 25.97
C SER A 6 6.35 30.32 24.65
N SER A 7 6.13 31.57 24.21
CA SER A 7 5.48 31.84 22.93
C SER A 7 6.39 31.63 21.73
N CYS A 8 7.70 31.88 21.87
CA CYS A 8 8.67 31.65 20.79
C CYS A 8 8.86 30.15 20.52
N SER A 9 9.13 29.36 21.57
CA SER A 9 9.25 27.89 21.46
C SER A 9 7.98 27.21 20.93
N ARG A 10 6.80 27.74 21.26
CA ARG A 10 5.53 27.24 20.73
C ARG A 10 5.34 27.56 19.23
N ARG A 11 5.81 28.71 18.74
CA ARG A 11 5.74 29.03 17.30
C ARG A 11 6.68 28.15 16.50
N THR A 12 7.94 28.02 16.92
CA THR A 12 8.92 27.15 16.24
C THR A 12 8.45 25.70 16.16
N ARG A 13 7.93 25.13 17.26
CA ARG A 13 7.38 23.76 17.26
C ARG A 13 6.15 23.60 16.36
N ARG A 14 5.32 24.64 16.25
CA ARG A 14 4.13 24.61 15.39
C ARG A 14 4.52 24.61 13.91
N ASP A 15 5.54 25.40 13.54
CA ASP A 15 6.07 25.47 12.18
C ASP A 15 6.77 24.15 11.79
N GLU A 16 7.54 23.54 12.70
CA GLU A 16 8.13 22.21 12.51
C GLU A 16 7.06 21.13 12.28
N THR A 17 5.99 21.14 13.09
CA THR A 17 4.91 20.15 12.98
C THR A 17 4.14 20.31 11.66
N ALA A 18 3.91 21.56 11.23
CA ALA A 18 3.29 21.85 9.94
C ALA A 18 4.15 21.34 8.77
N GLY A 19 5.47 21.59 8.82
CA GLY A 19 6.41 21.10 7.80
C GLY A 19 6.45 19.57 7.71
N ILE A 20 6.49 18.88 8.85
CA ILE A 20 6.46 17.40 8.90
C ILE A 20 5.16 16.86 8.29
N ASN A 21 4.01 17.47 8.61
CA ASN A 21 2.73 17.02 8.09
C ASN A 21 2.61 17.25 6.58
N GLN A 22 3.04 18.41 6.08
CA GLN A 22 3.07 18.69 4.64
C GLN A 22 3.99 17.71 3.90
N PHE A 23 5.18 17.45 4.45
CA PHE A 23 6.10 16.46 3.90
C PHE A 23 5.47 15.06 3.89
N LEU A 24 4.83 14.64 4.98
CA LEU A 24 4.17 13.34 5.06
C LEU A 24 3.03 13.20 4.05
N VAL A 25 2.25 14.25 3.83
CA VAL A 25 1.20 14.24 2.79
C VAL A 25 1.82 14.10 1.40
N ALA A 26 2.85 14.87 1.09
CA ALA A 26 3.55 14.77 -0.20
C ALA A 26 4.16 13.37 -0.42
N LEU A 27 4.84 12.84 0.59
CA LEU A 27 5.40 11.49 0.56
C LEU A 27 4.31 10.43 0.39
N GLY A 28 3.20 10.55 1.13
CA GLY A 28 2.06 9.65 1.02
C GLY A 28 1.45 9.65 -0.38
N LEU A 29 1.31 10.82 -1.01
CA LEU A 29 0.81 10.93 -2.39
C LEU A 29 1.72 10.21 -3.39
N ILE A 30 3.04 10.42 -3.28
CA ILE A 30 4.03 9.76 -4.14
C ILE A 30 3.97 8.23 -3.95
N VAL A 31 3.93 7.76 -2.71
CA VAL A 31 3.84 6.33 -2.38
C VAL A 31 2.55 5.71 -2.92
N VAL A 32 1.41 6.39 -2.77
CA VAL A 32 0.12 5.93 -3.29
C VAL A 32 0.16 5.85 -4.81
N PHE A 33 0.73 6.84 -5.49
CA PHE A 33 0.90 6.83 -6.95
C PHE A 33 1.71 5.61 -7.41
N THR A 34 2.89 5.38 -6.82
CA THR A 34 3.73 4.20 -7.12
C THR A 34 2.96 2.90 -6.89
N SER A 35 2.28 2.77 -5.74
CA SER A 35 1.51 1.57 -5.39
C SER A 35 0.35 1.30 -6.34
N GLY A 36 -0.29 2.37 -6.83
CA GLY A 36 -1.40 2.30 -7.78
C GLY A 36 -0.92 1.76 -9.13
N GLY A 37 0.18 2.32 -9.65
CA GLY A 37 0.78 1.85 -10.90
C GLY A 37 1.15 0.37 -10.88
N THR A 38 1.82 -0.09 -9.81
CA THR A 38 2.16 -1.52 -9.64
C THR A 38 0.91 -2.42 -9.60
N GLN A 39 -0.13 -2.02 -8.87
CA GLN A 39 -1.36 -2.81 -8.76
C GLN A 39 -2.15 -2.88 -10.06
N ILE A 40 -2.24 -1.76 -10.79
CA ILE A 40 -2.86 -1.74 -12.12
C ILE A 40 -2.10 -2.70 -13.03
N GLY A 41 -0.77 -2.59 -13.11
CA GLY A 41 0.05 -3.46 -13.96
C GLY A 41 -0.12 -4.95 -13.66
N LEU A 42 -0.18 -5.33 -12.38
CA LEU A 42 -0.43 -6.73 -11.99
C LEU A 42 -1.84 -7.21 -12.33
N ALA A 43 -2.84 -6.33 -12.28
CA ALA A 43 -4.22 -6.65 -12.60
C ALA A 43 -4.48 -6.72 -14.12
N THR A 44 -3.85 -5.82 -14.89
CA THR A 44 -4.05 -5.71 -16.33
C THR A 44 -3.13 -6.62 -17.13
N GLY A 45 -1.97 -7.03 -16.59
CA GLY A 45 -0.98 -7.84 -17.30
C GLY A 45 -1.56 -9.10 -17.99
N PRO A 46 -2.31 -9.97 -17.29
CA PRO A 46 -2.92 -11.15 -17.91
C PRO A 46 -3.95 -10.85 -18.99
N LEU A 47 -4.53 -9.64 -18.99
CA LEU A 47 -5.58 -9.22 -19.94
C LEU A 47 -5.01 -8.54 -21.19
N GLU A 48 -3.73 -8.16 -21.19
CA GLU A 48 -3.09 -7.43 -22.29
C GLU A 48 -3.20 -8.20 -23.61
N ALA A 49 -2.86 -9.50 -23.60
CA ALA A 49 -2.91 -10.35 -24.79
C ALA A 49 -4.30 -10.41 -25.41
N VAL A 50 -5.36 -10.48 -24.59
CA VAL A 50 -6.76 -10.51 -25.05
C VAL A 50 -7.19 -9.15 -25.60
N PHE A 51 -6.79 -8.06 -24.94
CA PHE A 51 -7.14 -6.70 -25.37
C PHE A 51 -6.49 -6.32 -26.70
N GLU A 52 -5.21 -6.66 -26.88
CA GLU A 52 -4.48 -6.34 -28.10
C GLU A 52 -4.82 -7.29 -29.24
N THR A 53 -4.92 -8.59 -28.97
CA THR A 53 -5.06 -9.61 -30.03
C THR A 53 -6.51 -9.82 -30.44
N ASP A 54 -7.43 -9.95 -29.48
CA ASP A 54 -8.83 -10.33 -29.76
C ASP A 54 -9.72 -9.10 -29.93
N LEU A 55 -9.52 -8.08 -29.10
CA LEU A 55 -10.36 -6.87 -29.09
C LEU A 55 -9.79 -5.71 -29.92
N GLN A 56 -8.52 -5.78 -30.33
CA GLN A 56 -7.80 -4.71 -31.05
C GLN A 56 -7.91 -3.34 -30.35
N LEU A 57 -7.98 -3.35 -29.02
CA LEU A 57 -8.07 -2.15 -28.20
C LEU A 57 -6.69 -1.73 -27.70
N SER A 58 -6.50 -0.41 -27.55
CA SER A 58 -5.23 0.13 -27.04
C SER A 58 -5.00 -0.26 -25.58
N SER A 59 -3.77 -0.61 -25.22
CA SER A 59 -3.34 -0.87 -23.84
C SER A 59 -3.59 0.34 -22.91
N ILE A 60 -3.65 1.56 -23.44
CA ILE A 60 -4.05 2.77 -22.68
C ILE A 60 -5.49 2.64 -22.14
N SER A 61 -6.40 2.07 -22.93
CA SER A 61 -7.80 1.88 -22.50
C SER A 61 -7.90 0.87 -21.35
N LEU A 62 -7.09 -0.20 -21.40
CA LEU A 62 -7.00 -1.20 -20.34
C LEU A 62 -6.42 -0.60 -19.05
N LEU A 63 -5.38 0.22 -19.15
CA LEU A 63 -4.81 0.95 -18.01
C LEU A 63 -5.81 1.97 -17.44
N ALA A 64 -6.58 2.66 -18.29
CA ALA A 64 -7.62 3.58 -17.85
C ALA A 64 -8.75 2.85 -17.11
N LEU A 65 -9.14 1.67 -17.57
CA LEU A 65 -10.10 0.81 -16.87
C LEU A 65 -9.55 0.33 -15.51
N GLY A 66 -8.30 -0.12 -15.46
CA GLY A 66 -7.65 -0.51 -14.22
C GLY A 66 -7.55 0.64 -13.21
N GLY A 67 -7.12 1.82 -13.67
CA GLY A 67 -7.07 3.04 -12.86
C GLY A 67 -8.45 3.50 -12.37
N GLY A 68 -9.44 3.47 -13.26
CA GLY A 68 -10.84 3.73 -12.93
C GLY A 68 -11.38 2.76 -11.87
N GLY A 69 -11.04 1.48 -11.97
CA GLY A 69 -11.40 0.45 -10.98
C GLY A 69 -10.82 0.73 -9.60
N ILE A 70 -9.54 1.13 -9.51
CA ILE A 70 -8.92 1.54 -8.23
C ILE A 70 -9.63 2.76 -7.66
N LEU A 71 -9.89 3.80 -8.47
CA LEU A 71 -10.59 5.01 -8.03
C LEU A 71 -11.98 4.70 -7.52
N PHE A 72 -12.73 3.86 -8.24
CA PHE A 72 -14.08 3.44 -7.85
C PHE A 72 -14.07 2.64 -6.54
N GLY A 73 -13.14 1.68 -6.41
CA GLY A 73 -12.97 0.92 -5.17
C GLY A 73 -12.58 1.79 -3.98
N ALA A 74 -11.66 2.74 -4.20
CA ALA A 74 -11.24 3.71 -3.20
C ALA A 74 -12.39 4.65 -2.81
N TRP A 75 -13.27 5.03 -3.73
CA TRP A 75 -14.42 5.88 -3.41
C TRP A 75 -15.44 5.14 -2.55
N ILE A 76 -15.75 3.87 -2.85
CA ILE A 76 -16.73 3.07 -2.11
C ILE A 76 -16.25 2.76 -0.69
N ARG A 77 -14.98 2.33 -0.53
CA ARG A 77 -14.46 1.85 0.77
C ARG A 77 -13.55 2.85 1.49
N GLY A 78 -13.08 3.90 0.83
CA GLY A 78 -12.18 4.91 1.38
C GLY A 78 -12.69 5.55 2.67
N PRO A 79 -13.95 6.02 2.76
CA PRO A 79 -14.45 6.64 3.99
C PRO A 79 -14.47 5.69 5.19
N ARG A 80 -14.76 4.40 4.96
CA ARG A 80 -14.75 3.38 6.02
C ARG A 80 -13.32 3.08 6.48
N LEU A 81 -12.40 2.99 5.53
CA LEU A 81 -10.98 2.77 5.80
C LEU A 81 -10.41 3.93 6.61
N VAL A 82 -10.59 5.18 6.17
CA VAL A 82 -10.07 6.37 6.88
C VAL A 82 -10.57 6.44 8.32
N ARG A 83 -11.85 6.11 8.58
CA ARG A 83 -12.41 6.11 9.94
C ARG A 83 -11.87 4.99 10.82
N ALA A 84 -11.70 3.79 10.29
CA ALA A 84 -11.10 2.68 11.04
C ALA A 84 -9.65 2.99 11.42
N VAL A 85 -8.95 3.66 10.51
CA VAL A 85 -7.52 3.81 10.51
C VAL A 85 -7.08 5.11 11.22
N SER A 86 -7.93 6.15 11.28
CA SER A 86 -7.64 7.38 12.03
C SER A 86 -7.50 7.14 13.53
N ASN A 87 -8.25 6.19 14.10
CA ASN A 87 -8.22 5.86 15.53
C ASN A 87 -6.92 5.15 15.94
N GLU A 88 -6.29 4.41 15.04
CA GLU A 88 -5.00 3.76 15.27
C GLU A 88 -3.82 4.67 14.91
N TYR A 89 -3.92 5.52 13.86
CA TYR A 89 -2.84 6.44 13.48
C TYR A 89 -2.64 7.62 14.43
N THR A 90 -3.64 8.01 15.23
CA THR A 90 -3.42 8.95 16.34
C THR A 90 -2.36 8.45 17.34
N THR A 91 -2.05 7.15 17.33
CA THR A 91 -1.03 6.53 18.20
C THR A 91 0.33 6.27 17.52
N LEU A 92 0.42 6.27 16.19
CA LEU A 92 1.65 5.95 15.45
C LEU A 92 2.62 7.14 15.35
N GLY A 93 2.11 8.37 15.31
CA GLY A 93 2.91 9.59 15.22
C GLY A 93 3.58 9.79 13.85
N ALA A 94 3.60 11.04 13.36
CA ALA A 94 4.04 11.37 11.99
C ALA A 94 5.45 10.86 11.63
N ARG A 95 6.36 10.84 12.61
CA ARG A 95 7.73 10.36 12.42
C ARG A 95 7.82 8.86 12.09
N ARG A 96 7.00 8.01 12.72
CA ARG A 96 6.98 6.57 12.42
C ARG A 96 6.39 6.27 11.05
N SER A 97 5.38 7.04 10.64
CA SER A 97 4.81 6.95 9.29
C SER A 97 5.85 7.29 8.22
N ILE A 98 6.62 8.37 8.38
CA ILE A 98 7.71 8.71 7.45
C ILE A 98 8.76 7.60 7.40
N ALA A 99 9.17 7.07 8.57
CA ALA A 99 10.15 6.00 8.66
C ALA A 99 9.69 4.68 8.01
N ALA A 100 8.38 4.46 7.87
CA ALA A 100 7.83 3.32 7.12
C ALA A 100 7.69 3.62 5.61
N LEU A 101 7.26 4.83 5.25
CA LEU A 101 6.98 5.22 3.87
C LEU A 101 8.25 5.34 3.02
N ILE A 102 9.34 5.90 3.56
CA ILE A 102 10.59 6.10 2.81
C ILE A 102 11.19 4.75 2.35
N PRO A 103 11.43 3.75 3.21
CA PRO A 103 11.96 2.46 2.77
C PRO A 103 11.04 1.75 1.77
N THR A 104 9.72 1.83 2.00
CA THR A 104 8.72 1.26 1.08
C THR A 104 8.85 1.85 -0.31
N PHE A 105 8.94 3.18 -0.40
CA PHE A 105 9.09 3.89 -1.66
C PHE A 105 10.40 3.51 -2.36
N LEU A 106 11.53 3.58 -1.65
CA LEU A 106 12.85 3.32 -2.23
C LEU A 106 12.96 1.89 -2.78
N ILE A 107 12.48 0.89 -2.03
CA ILE A 107 12.46 -0.51 -2.48
C ILE A 107 11.56 -0.67 -3.71
N ALA A 108 10.39 -0.01 -3.73
CA ALA A 108 9.49 -0.06 -4.87
C ALA A 108 10.10 0.56 -6.12
N GLN A 109 10.73 1.74 -6.00
CA GLN A 109 11.40 2.37 -7.13
C GLN A 109 12.57 1.52 -7.64
N LEU A 110 13.35 0.91 -6.74
CA LEU A 110 14.45 0.01 -7.13
C LEU A 110 13.91 -1.20 -7.89
N ALA A 111 12.84 -1.84 -7.40
CA ALA A 111 12.23 -2.98 -8.08
C ALA A 111 11.67 -2.61 -9.46
N ILE A 112 11.02 -1.43 -9.58
CA ILE A 112 10.52 -0.91 -10.87
C ILE A 112 11.68 -0.69 -11.85
N VAL A 113 12.77 -0.06 -11.40
CA VAL A 113 13.96 0.18 -12.23
C VAL A 113 14.62 -1.13 -12.67
N LEU A 114 14.65 -2.13 -11.80
CA LEU A 114 15.21 -3.45 -12.11
C LEU A 114 14.24 -4.36 -12.89
N GLY A 115 13.00 -3.95 -13.10
CA GLY A 115 11.97 -4.77 -13.76
C GLY A 115 11.54 -6.00 -12.94
N ILE A 116 11.76 -6.00 -11.62
CA ILE A 116 11.43 -7.12 -10.74
C ILE A 116 9.99 -6.95 -10.22
N PRO A 117 9.06 -7.86 -10.53
CA PRO A 117 7.71 -7.80 -9.98
C PRO A 117 7.75 -8.11 -8.49
N ILE A 118 7.33 -7.15 -7.67
CA ILE A 118 7.29 -7.29 -6.22
C ILE A 118 5.88 -7.06 -5.66
N SER A 119 5.64 -7.59 -4.46
CA SER A 119 4.42 -7.30 -3.71
C SER A 119 4.61 -6.02 -2.88
N PHE A 120 4.10 -4.90 -3.39
CA PHE A 120 4.14 -3.62 -2.68
C PHE A 120 3.56 -3.71 -1.26
N ASN A 121 2.47 -4.46 -1.08
CA ASN A 121 1.83 -4.68 0.23
C ASN A 121 2.78 -5.35 1.24
N LYS A 122 3.55 -6.35 0.81
CA LYS A 122 4.52 -7.03 1.69
C LYS A 122 5.65 -6.08 2.09
N VAL A 123 6.15 -5.27 1.15
CA VAL A 123 7.19 -4.27 1.42
C VAL A 123 6.68 -3.20 2.39
N MET A 124 5.46 -2.69 2.21
CA MET A 124 4.85 -1.70 3.10
C MET A 124 4.70 -2.25 4.52
N ILE A 125 4.14 -3.45 4.69
CA ILE A 125 3.97 -4.07 6.00
C ILE A 125 5.34 -4.33 6.66
N ALA A 126 6.31 -4.85 5.91
CA ALA A 126 7.66 -5.06 6.42
C ALA A 126 8.32 -3.74 6.88
N SER A 127 8.14 -2.65 6.15
CA SER A 127 8.67 -1.34 6.51
C SER A 127 7.98 -0.75 7.75
N ILE A 128 6.66 -0.95 7.90
CA ILE A 128 5.90 -0.54 9.10
C ILE A 128 6.40 -1.31 10.33
N VAL A 129 6.56 -2.63 10.20
CA VAL A 129 7.09 -3.47 11.30
C VAL A 129 8.52 -3.07 11.62
N GLY A 130 9.38 -2.91 10.60
CA GLY A 130 10.77 -2.51 10.75
C GLY A 130 10.93 -1.13 11.42
N SER A 131 10.14 -0.13 11.01
CA SER A 131 10.17 1.19 11.64
C SER A 131 9.64 1.16 13.08
N GLY A 132 8.64 0.31 13.35
CA GLY A 132 8.15 0.04 14.70
C GLY A 132 9.22 -0.57 15.60
N LEU A 133 9.96 -1.58 15.12
CA LEU A 133 11.06 -2.21 15.85
C LEU A 133 12.22 -1.23 16.09
N ALA A 134 12.61 -0.45 15.08
CA ALA A 134 13.65 0.57 15.19
C ALA A 134 13.31 1.72 16.15
N ALA A 135 12.02 2.02 16.34
CA ALA A 135 11.55 3.00 17.32
C ALA A 135 11.28 2.40 18.72
N SER A 136 11.16 1.08 18.82
CA SER A 136 10.90 0.38 20.09
C SER A 136 12.17 0.17 20.91
N SER A 137 13.34 0.18 20.28
CA SER A 137 14.64 0.17 20.96
C SER A 137 14.84 1.38 21.89
N SER A 138 14.01 2.43 21.78
CA SER A 138 14.02 3.60 22.67
C SER A 138 12.88 3.69 23.70
N ASP A 139 11.77 2.93 23.56
CA ASP A 139 10.56 3.08 24.41
C ASP A 139 9.83 1.74 24.77
N GLY A 140 10.43 0.57 24.50
CA GLY A 140 9.94 -0.74 24.97
C GLY A 140 8.64 -1.27 24.33
N SER A 141 7.99 -0.53 23.44
CA SER A 141 6.72 -0.91 22.78
C SER A 141 6.92 -1.77 21.52
N GLY A 142 7.61 -2.92 21.68
CA GLY A 142 7.95 -3.83 20.57
C GLY A 142 6.74 -4.43 19.82
N VAL A 143 6.97 -4.77 18.54
CA VAL A 143 5.98 -5.48 17.71
C VAL A 143 5.79 -6.91 18.22
N SER A 144 4.55 -7.32 18.47
CA SER A 144 4.25 -8.68 18.94
C SER A 144 4.62 -9.74 17.89
N PRO A 145 5.46 -10.75 18.23
CA PRO A 145 5.84 -11.81 17.31
C PRO A 145 4.64 -12.64 16.84
N ARG A 146 3.58 -12.74 17.65
CA ARG A 146 2.33 -13.39 17.26
C ARG A 146 1.65 -12.70 16.08
N LYS A 147 1.62 -11.37 16.07
CA LYS A 147 1.03 -10.60 14.96
C LYS A 147 1.82 -10.81 13.66
N VAL A 148 3.14 -10.83 13.76
CA VAL A 148 4.02 -11.12 12.63
C VAL A 148 3.80 -12.55 12.10
N GLY A 149 3.73 -13.53 13.01
CA GLY A 149 3.48 -14.94 12.64
C GLY A 149 2.13 -15.14 11.93
N ILE A 150 1.06 -14.49 12.41
CA ILE A 150 -0.26 -14.54 11.76
C ILE A 150 -0.20 -13.92 10.35
N ALA A 151 0.51 -12.80 10.17
CA ALA A 151 0.66 -12.17 8.86
C ALA A 151 1.45 -13.05 7.87
N LEU A 152 2.55 -13.65 8.32
CA LEU A 152 3.34 -14.58 7.50
C LEU A 152 2.53 -15.83 7.13
N GLY A 153 1.82 -16.39 8.10
CA GLY A 153 0.95 -17.55 7.88
C GLY A 153 -0.15 -17.27 6.85
N SER A 154 -0.78 -16.10 6.90
CA SER A 154 -1.81 -15.72 5.92
C SER A 154 -1.24 -15.51 4.52
N TRP A 155 -0.02 -14.95 4.40
CA TRP A 155 0.66 -14.82 3.11
C TRP A 155 0.96 -16.18 2.48
N LEU A 156 1.50 -17.12 3.27
CA LEU A 156 1.78 -18.47 2.78
C LEU A 156 0.49 -19.21 2.43
N GLY A 157 -0.55 -19.12 3.27
CA GLY A 157 -1.85 -19.75 3.03
C GLY A 157 -2.59 -19.19 1.81
N SER A 158 -2.40 -17.90 1.48
CA SER A 158 -3.05 -17.29 0.32
C SER A 158 -2.57 -17.85 -1.03
N ILE A 159 -1.35 -18.40 -1.11
CA ILE A 159 -0.79 -18.95 -2.35
C ILE A 159 -1.56 -20.20 -2.82
N PRO A 160 -1.64 -21.29 -2.03
CA PRO A 160 -2.42 -22.46 -2.42
C PRO A 160 -3.91 -22.11 -2.49
N GLY A 161 -4.41 -21.22 -1.61
CA GLY A 161 -5.80 -20.77 -1.64
C GLY A 161 -6.18 -20.11 -2.97
N ALA A 162 -5.37 -19.18 -3.46
CA ALA A 162 -5.57 -18.54 -4.75
C ALA A 162 -5.50 -19.57 -5.91
N GLY A 163 -4.57 -20.52 -5.84
CA GLY A 163 -4.44 -21.59 -6.84
C GLY A 163 -5.69 -22.47 -6.91
N VAL A 164 -6.18 -22.95 -5.76
CA VAL A 164 -7.40 -23.78 -5.67
C VAL A 164 -8.62 -23.03 -6.20
N ILE A 165 -8.79 -21.77 -5.80
CA ILE A 165 -9.92 -20.95 -6.25
C ILE A 165 -9.85 -20.70 -7.76
N SER A 166 -8.68 -20.33 -8.28
CA SER A 166 -8.47 -20.06 -9.71
C SER A 166 -8.74 -21.30 -10.55
N TYR A 167 -8.18 -22.46 -10.16
CA TYR A 167 -8.39 -23.74 -10.85
C TYR A 167 -9.85 -24.21 -10.76
N GLY A 168 -10.49 -24.05 -9.61
CA GLY A 168 -11.91 -24.37 -9.43
C GLY A 168 -12.80 -23.52 -10.35
N LEU A 169 -12.52 -22.21 -10.44
CA LEU A 169 -13.26 -21.31 -11.32
C LEU A 169 -13.05 -21.65 -12.80
N TYR A 170 -11.82 -21.96 -13.21
CA TYR A 170 -11.51 -22.39 -14.57
C TYR A 170 -12.33 -23.63 -14.99
N ASN A 171 -12.35 -24.67 -14.14
CA ASN A 171 -13.15 -25.86 -14.42
C ASN A 171 -14.65 -25.58 -14.44
N LEU A 172 -15.13 -24.72 -13.55
CA LEU A 172 -16.54 -24.34 -13.52
C LEU A 172 -16.96 -23.63 -14.82
N LEU A 173 -16.15 -22.70 -15.31
CA LEU A 173 -16.41 -21.98 -16.56
C LEU A 173 -16.41 -22.93 -17.76
N ASN A 174 -15.47 -23.87 -17.82
CA ASN A 174 -15.41 -24.87 -18.89
C ASN A 174 -16.55 -25.89 -18.83
N ALA A 175 -17.14 -26.11 -17.66
CA ALA A 175 -18.31 -26.99 -17.51
C ALA A 175 -19.61 -26.35 -18.04
N VAL A 176 -19.61 -25.02 -18.30
CA VAL A 176 -20.76 -24.33 -18.89
C VAL A 176 -20.77 -24.59 -20.42
N PRO A 177 -21.83 -25.21 -20.98
CA PRO A 177 -21.92 -25.44 -22.41
C PRO A 177 -21.90 -24.13 -23.20
N GLY A 178 -20.98 -24.00 -24.16
CA GLY A 178 -20.86 -22.84 -25.05
C GLY A 178 -19.75 -21.84 -24.71
N VAL A 179 -18.89 -22.13 -23.71
CA VAL A 179 -17.76 -21.28 -23.29
C VAL A 179 -16.39 -21.88 -23.67
N GLY A 180 -16.36 -23.14 -24.14
CA GLY A 180 -15.14 -23.88 -24.53
C GLY A 180 -14.96 -24.03 -26.04
#